data_AF-A0A382ADZ4-F1
#
_entry.id   AF-A0A382ADZ4-F1
#
_cell.length_a   1.000
_cell.length_b   1.000
_cell.length_c   1.000
_cell.angle_alpha   90.00
_cell.angle_beta   90.00
_cell.angle_gamma   90.00
#
_symmetry.space_group_name_H-M   'P 1'
#
loop_
_entity.id
_entity.type
_entity.pdbx_description
1 polymer ?
#
loop_
_entity_poly.entity_id
_entity_poly.type
_entity_poly.pdbx_seq_one_letter_code
_entity_poly.pdbx_strand_id
1 'polypeptide(L)'
;MGQPITVVSTRSSRPGVVRFEINRCLTGMGHERYRADNEVVGDAPADELARRLFDLGGIAGIHVNSNIVTVEASTAGLDADRVAETIAELHLYYMDGVEVPSDEELTGAAG
;
A
#
# COMPACT_ATOMS: atom_id res chain seq x y z
N MET A 1 -13.75 -6.08 15.09
CA MET A 1 -13.44 -4.93 14.22
C MET A 1 -11.93 -4.70 14.28
N GLY A 2 -11.21 -4.89 13.18
CA GLY A 2 -9.79 -4.57 13.11
C GLY A 2 -9.54 -3.12 13.50
N GLN A 3 -8.47 -2.84 14.24
CA GLN A 3 -8.16 -1.46 14.65
C GLN A 3 -7.70 -0.64 13.43
N PRO A 4 -8.22 0.58 13.23
CA PRO A 4 -7.86 1.43 12.09
C PRO A 4 -6.36 1.67 11.99
N ILE A 5 -5.87 1.74 10.74
CA ILE A 5 -4.52 2.22 10.46
C ILE A 5 -4.56 3.75 10.38
N THR A 6 -3.81 4.41 11.26
CA THR A 6 -3.59 5.85 11.19
C THR A 6 -2.48 6.12 10.19
N VAL A 7 -2.66 7.12 9.32
CA VAL A 7 -1.66 7.49 8.31
C VAL A 7 -1.31 8.96 8.44
N VAL A 8 -0.01 9.26 8.51
CA VAL A 8 0.53 10.63 8.50
C VAL A 8 1.44 10.79 7.29
N SER A 9 1.10 11.71 6.38
CA SER A 9 1.91 11.99 5.20
C SER A 9 2.90 13.13 5.44
N THR A 10 4.06 13.04 4.80
CA THR A 10 5.09 14.09 4.80
C THR A 10 5.71 14.13 3.41
N ARG A 11 5.64 15.30 2.76
CA ARG A 11 6.31 15.51 1.47
C ARG A 11 7.82 15.55 1.70
N SER A 12 8.56 14.83 0.86
CA SER A 12 10.02 14.84 0.88
C SER A 12 10.57 16.10 0.19
N SER A 13 11.85 16.41 0.43
CA SER A 13 12.58 17.42 -0.34
C SER A 13 12.81 17.00 -1.80
N ARG A 14 12.73 15.69 -2.11
CA ARG A 14 12.70 15.18 -3.48
C ARG A 14 11.30 15.37 -4.09
N PRO A 15 11.17 16.12 -5.20
CA PRO A 15 9.91 16.22 -5.93
C PRO A 15 9.39 14.83 -6.32
N GLY A 16 8.06 14.64 -6.21
CA GLY A 16 7.42 13.36 -6.55
C GLY A 16 7.57 12.26 -5.51
N VAL A 17 8.21 12.51 -4.36
CA VAL A 17 8.34 11.52 -3.29
C VAL A 17 7.55 11.95 -2.05
N VAL A 18 6.67 11.06 -1.58
CA VAL A 18 5.89 11.26 -0.36
C VAL A 18 6.13 10.10 0.60
N ARG A 19 6.34 10.44 1.88
CA ARG A 19 6.52 9.48 2.96
C ARG A 19 5.23 9.41 3.77
N PHE A 20 4.80 8.19 4.09
CA PHE A 20 3.67 7.90 4.94
C PHE A 20 4.17 7.11 6.15
N GLU A 21 3.82 7.58 7.33
CA GLU A 21 4.09 6.91 8.60
C GLU A 21 2.78 6.38 9.14
N ILE A 22 2.78 5.11 9.56
CA ILE A 22 1.59 4.45 10.07
C ILE A 22 1.80 3.82 11.44
N ASN A 23 0.70 3.47 12.11
CA ASN A 23 0.70 2.81 13.41
C ASN A 23 0.80 1.27 13.33
N ARG A 24 1.35 0.72 12.24
CA ARG A 24 1.54 -0.71 11.99
C ARG A 24 2.87 -0.98 11.32
N CYS A 25 3.53 -2.09 11.67
CA CYS A 25 4.66 -2.59 10.89
C CYS A 25 4.14 -3.49 9.77
N LEU A 26 4.51 -3.19 8.54
CA LEU A 26 4.12 -3.98 7.35
C LEU A 26 5.19 -4.98 6.95
N THR A 27 6.45 -4.73 7.33
CA THR A 27 7.58 -5.62 7.07
C THR A 27 8.17 -6.15 8.37
N GLY A 28 8.83 -7.30 8.29
CA GLY A 28 9.63 -7.86 9.40
C GLY A 28 10.95 -7.11 9.60
N MET A 29 12.08 -7.82 9.62
CA MET A 29 13.41 -7.21 9.77
C MET A 29 13.97 -6.57 8.47
N GLY A 30 13.20 -6.59 7.39
CA GLY A 30 13.66 -6.24 6.04
C GLY A 30 13.03 -4.98 5.45
N HIS A 31 13.60 -4.56 4.33
CA HIS A 31 13.03 -3.55 3.43
C HIS A 31 12.41 -4.23 2.22
N GLU A 32 11.24 -3.76 1.80
CA GLU A 32 10.58 -4.25 0.59
C GLU A 32 10.51 -3.13 -0.44
N ARG A 33 10.84 -3.44 -1.69
CA ARG A 33 10.90 -2.47 -2.78
C ARG A 33 10.15 -3.01 -3.97
N TYR A 34 9.27 -2.17 -4.49
CA TYR A 34 8.41 -2.49 -5.61
C TYR A 34 8.58 -1.44 -6.70
N ARG A 35 8.43 -1.88 -7.95
CA ARG A 35 8.46 -1.02 -9.14
C ARG A 35 7.27 -1.35 -10.02
N ALA A 36 6.71 -0.33 -10.67
CA ALA A 36 5.50 -0.49 -11.49
C ALA A 36 5.67 -1.41 -12.70
N ASP A 37 6.90 -1.67 -13.14
CA ASP A 37 7.25 -2.57 -14.24
C ASP A 37 7.48 -4.03 -13.80
N ASN A 38 7.41 -4.31 -12.50
CA ASN A 38 7.63 -5.63 -11.94
C ASN A 38 6.35 -6.19 -11.30
N GLU A 39 6.09 -7.46 -11.56
CA GLU A 39 5.01 -8.19 -10.89
C GLU A 39 5.28 -8.33 -9.38
N VAL A 40 4.24 -8.16 -8.57
CA VAL A 40 4.26 -8.32 -7.12
C VAL A 40 3.70 -9.70 -6.76
N VAL A 41 4.59 -10.65 -6.50
CA VAL A 41 4.27 -12.10 -6.42
C VAL A 41 3.98 -12.59 -4.99
N GLY A 42 4.38 -11.86 -3.94
CA GLY A 42 4.23 -12.31 -2.55
C GLY A 42 2.85 -12.03 -1.95
N ASP A 43 2.61 -12.56 -0.74
CA ASP A 43 1.34 -12.41 0.00
C ASP A 43 1.50 -11.64 1.33
N ALA A 44 2.67 -11.03 1.55
CA ALA A 44 2.90 -10.23 2.74
C ALA A 44 2.03 -8.95 2.71
N PRO A 45 1.77 -8.32 3.88
CA PRO A 45 0.99 -7.07 3.93
C PRO A 45 1.51 -5.95 3.03
N ALA A 46 2.83 -5.89 2.84
CA ALA A 46 3.45 -4.92 1.97
C ALA A 46 3.35 -5.30 0.48
N ASP A 47 3.26 -6.58 0.12
CA ASP A 47 2.98 -7.02 -1.25
C ASP A 47 1.56 -6.60 -1.66
N GLU A 48 0.58 -6.87 -0.80
CA GLU A 48 -0.82 -6.51 -1.04
C GLU A 48 -1.00 -4.99 -1.10
N LEU A 49 -0.35 -4.25 -0.19
CA LEU A 49 -0.34 -2.80 -0.26
C LEU A 49 0.26 -2.30 -1.58
N ALA A 50 1.37 -2.89 -2.03
CA ALA A 50 2.03 -2.48 -3.26
C ALA A 50 1.11 -2.65 -4.49
N ARG A 51 0.40 -3.78 -4.59
CA ARG A 51 -0.60 -4.02 -5.65
C ARG A 51 -1.67 -2.94 -5.67
N ARG A 52 -2.33 -2.70 -4.53
CA ARG A 52 -3.40 -1.67 -4.43
C ARG A 52 -2.92 -0.27 -4.78
N LEU A 53 -1.69 0.07 -4.38
CA LEU A 53 -1.12 1.36 -4.70
C LEU A 53 -0.81 1.48 -6.20
N PHE A 54 -0.26 0.45 -6.84
CA PHE A 54 -0.04 0.49 -8.29
C PHE A 54 -1.35 0.57 -9.09
N ASP A 55 -2.45 -0.03 -8.61
CA ASP A 55 -3.77 0.06 -9.22
C ASP A 55 -4.34 1.49 -9.24
N LEU A 56 -3.87 2.37 -8.35
CA LEU A 56 -4.21 3.81 -8.40
C LEU A 56 -3.66 4.51 -9.66
N GLY A 57 -2.59 3.95 -10.23
CA GLY A 57 -1.81 4.55 -11.31
C GLY A 57 -0.92 5.71 -10.85
N GLY A 58 0.01 6.11 -11.72
CA GLY A 58 0.87 7.28 -11.47
C GLY A 58 1.97 7.08 -10.41
N ILE A 59 2.18 5.86 -9.92
CA ILE A 59 3.25 5.48 -8.99
C ILE A 59 4.35 4.73 -9.73
N ALA A 60 5.60 5.14 -9.55
CA ALA A 60 6.79 4.53 -10.17
C ALA A 60 7.42 3.48 -9.26
N GLY A 61 7.36 3.71 -7.95
CA GLY A 61 8.01 2.85 -6.99
C GLY A 61 7.48 3.03 -5.57
N ILE A 62 7.56 1.95 -4.81
CA ILE A 62 7.14 1.89 -3.42
C ILE A 62 8.28 1.27 -2.64
N HIS A 63 8.64 1.88 -1.51
CA HIS A 63 9.59 1.32 -0.56
C HIS A 63 8.93 1.25 0.80
N VAL A 64 8.90 0.06 1.39
CA VAL A 64 8.35 -0.19 2.71
C VAL A 64 9.47 -0.57 3.67
N ASN A 65 9.46 0.06 4.84
CA ASN A 65 10.39 -0.22 5.92
C ASN A 65 9.65 -0.12 7.26
N SER A 66 9.37 -1.25 7.89
CA SER A 66 8.62 -1.31 9.14
C SER A 66 7.28 -0.59 8.99
N ASN A 67 7.11 0.58 9.62
CA ASN A 67 5.91 1.40 9.59
C ASN A 67 5.98 2.62 8.65
N ILE A 68 7.01 2.68 7.80
CA ILE A 68 7.22 3.76 6.83
C ILE A 68 6.97 3.22 5.43
N VAL A 69 6.07 3.88 4.71
CA VAL A 69 5.80 3.66 3.28
C VAL A 69 6.27 4.89 2.52
N THR A 70 7.19 4.72 1.58
CA THR A 70 7.66 5.79 0.70
C THR A 70 7.15 5.52 -0.70
N VAL A 71 6.46 6.49 -1.28
CA VAL A 71 5.87 6.39 -2.62
C VAL A 71 6.54 7.42 -3.53
N GLU A 72 6.99 6.94 -4.69
CA GLU A 72 7.55 7.75 -5.77
C GLU A 72 6.56 7.82 -6.92
N ALA A 73 6.25 9.03 -7.38
CA ALA A 73 5.33 9.28 -8.49
C ALA A 73 6.02 9.07 -9.85
N SER A 74 5.30 8.49 -10.82
CA SER A 74 5.73 8.36 -12.23
C SER A 74 5.60 9.66 -13.00
N THR A 75 4.64 10.52 -12.64
CA THR A 75 4.36 11.79 -13.28
C THR A 75 4.15 12.89 -12.25
N ALA A 76 4.05 14.14 -12.70
CA ALA A 76 3.79 15.27 -11.80
C ALA A 76 2.40 15.17 -11.16
N GLY A 77 2.36 14.82 -9.87
CA GLY A 77 1.14 14.83 -9.05
C GLY A 77 0.79 13.45 -8.51
N LEU A 78 1.29 13.14 -7.31
CA LEU A 78 0.75 12.06 -6.49
C LEU A 78 -0.41 12.60 -5.67
N ASP A 79 -1.57 11.97 -5.77
CA ASP A 79 -2.68 12.23 -4.86
C ASP A 79 -2.36 11.57 -3.51
N ALA A 80 -1.75 12.35 -2.61
CA ALA A 80 -1.31 11.85 -1.33
C ALA A 80 -2.47 11.44 -0.41
N ASP A 81 -3.65 12.06 -0.58
CA ASP A 81 -4.82 11.76 0.24
C ASP A 81 -5.39 10.41 -0.19
N ARG A 82 -5.54 10.17 -1.50
CA ARG A 82 -5.95 8.87 -2.02
C ARG A 82 -4.99 7.74 -1.65
N VAL A 83 -3.69 8.00 -1.69
CA VAL A 83 -2.68 7.02 -1.22
C VAL A 83 -2.83 6.74 0.28
N ALA A 84 -3.07 7.76 1.09
CA ALA A 84 -3.27 7.59 2.53
C ALA A 84 -4.54 6.79 2.84
N GLU A 85 -5.64 7.02 2.11
CA GLU A 85 -6.88 6.24 2.21
C GLU A 85 -6.63 4.76 1.90
N THR A 86 -5.97 4.45 0.78
CA THR A 86 -5.63 3.07 0.42
C THR A 86 -4.74 2.38 1.46
N ILE A 87 -3.77 3.08 2.05
CA ILE A 87 -2.95 2.53 3.15
C ILE A 87 -3.82 2.27 4.38
N ALA A 88 -4.74 3.18 4.72
CA ALA A 88 -5.62 3.04 5.87
C ALA A 88 -6.54 1.81 5.73
N GLU A 89 -7.02 1.52 4.51
CA GLU A 89 -7.90 0.39 4.18
C GLU A 89 -7.23 -0.99 4.31
N LEU A 90 -5.90 -1.06 4.40
CA LEU A 90 -5.18 -2.34 4.53
C LEU A 90 -5.61 -3.15 5.78
N HIS A 91 -6.11 -2.48 6.83
CA HIS A 91 -6.61 -3.13 8.04
C HIS A 91 -7.83 -4.04 7.80
N LEU A 92 -8.56 -3.84 6.70
CA LEU A 92 -9.70 -4.68 6.32
C LEU A 92 -9.26 -6.06 5.84
N TYR A 93 -8.06 -6.17 5.27
CA TYR A 93 -7.56 -7.41 4.67
C TYR A 93 -6.98 -8.39 5.71
N TYR A 94 -6.50 -7.90 6.86
CA TYR A 94 -5.87 -8.71 7.90
C TYR A 94 -6.67 -8.71 9.21
N MET A 95 -8.00 -8.74 9.12
CA MET A 95 -8.84 -8.94 10.31
C MET A 95 -8.64 -10.38 10.80
N ASP A 96 -8.28 -10.55 12.08
CA ASP A 96 -8.06 -11.85 12.71
C ASP A 96 -9.29 -12.76 12.45
N GLY A 97 -9.12 -13.80 11.63
CA GLY A 97 -10.19 -14.73 11.21
C GLY A 97 -10.83 -14.52 9.83
N VAL A 98 -10.33 -13.62 8.98
CA VAL A 98 -10.79 -13.47 7.58
C VAL A 98 -9.87 -14.30 6.67
N GLU A 99 -10.42 -15.35 6.06
CA GLU A 99 -9.78 -16.00 4.91
C GLU A 99 -9.59 -14.95 3.82
N VAL A 100 -8.39 -14.89 3.24
CA VAL A 100 -8.11 -14.06 2.06
C VAL A 100 -9.14 -14.44 0.99
N PRO A 101 -9.99 -13.50 0.52
CA PRO A 101 -10.96 -13.82 -0.51
C PRO A 101 -10.22 -14.28 -1.77
N SER A 102 -10.71 -15.36 -2.35
CA SER A 102 -10.16 -15.91 -3.60
C SER A 102 -10.35 -14.89 -4.73
N ASP A 103 -9.49 -14.86 -5.75
CA ASP A 103 -9.65 -14.01 -6.95
C ASP A 103 -11.07 -14.10 -7.58
N GLU A 104 -11.73 -15.25 -7.44
CA GLU A 104 -13.10 -15.50 -7.91
C GLU A 104 -14.18 -14.73 -7.11
N GLU A 105 -13.93 -14.40 -5.84
CA GLU A 105 -14.88 -13.64 -5.01
C GLU A 105 -14.78 -12.12 -5.22
N LEU A 106 -13.59 -11.61 -5.57
CA LEU A 106 -13.37 -10.18 -5.83
C LEU A 106 -14.02 -9.70 -7.14
N THR A 107 -14.25 -10.62 -8.09
CA THR A 107 -14.85 -10.35 -9.40
C THR A 107 -16.30 -10.84 -9.55
N GLY A 108 -16.88 -11.42 -8.49
CA GLY A 108 -18.16 -12.16 -8.54
C GLY A 108 -19.42 -11.41 -8.08
N ALA A 109 -19.38 -10.10 -7.81
CA ALA A 109 -20.56 -9.33 -7.41
C ALA A 109 -21.13 -8.48 -8.55
N ALA A 110 -21.50 -9.13 -9.65
CA ALA A 110 -22.43 -8.59 -10.64
C ALA A 110 -23.37 -9.71 -11.09
N GLY A 111 -24.37 -10.00 -10.26
CA GLY A 111 -25.55 -10.80 -10.59
C GLY A 111 -26.79 -9.94 -10.44
#